data_AF-A0AAD8EVV2-F1
#
_entry.id   AF-A0AAD8EVV2-F1
#
_cell.length_a   1.000
_cell.length_b   1.000
_cell.length_c   1.000
_cell.angle_alpha   90.00
_cell.angle_beta   90.00
_cell.angle_gamma   90.00
#
_symmetry.space_group_name_H-M   'P 1'
#
loop_
_entity.id
_entity.type
_entity.pdbx_description
1 polymer ?
#
loop_
_entity_poly.entity_id
_entity_poly.type
_entity_poly.pdbx_seq_one_letter_code
_entity_poly.pdbx_strand_id
1 'polypeptide(L)'
;MPLDDTVQQLRRLKAQRSRQRELRDFEERMLLDDLQETDRKLKGSPRSLKQRKKLQLSKDKAIRDLQIQYERERERNLFGERKRDYTRQPDIPRYNHSTDPKAQQLAESHGRNMEQLQNRNRDLERQREEIRRRLEELGRRPIKDDDTMNALLQELKDQEARNQKMLEELRRLMATQYNYPMPVETKKQQQYMYPIYYGNSLVAEIIAVRQTYLQNGGNDPNILQQLAQMQAEAQAIDDSLRNRPPPKQKDKHPPDHSLLTLELENERLQRQLLLLQEQNLQARNRRKDDREDELERDIRRLQQDHLRKMYELQREIERLRQETIYLKVNEKPPKIILHQPPPIQVSAPAPPAPIVQPQIIEVDRLAPYDYSPRQPYAHTWAKTHYRQDVNTDPYFELHL
;
A
#
# COMPACT_ATOMS: atom_id res chain seq x y z
N MET A 1 -72.50 28.82 -15.31
CA MET A 1 -71.47 27.99 -14.65
C MET A 1 -71.06 28.72 -13.37
N PRO A 2 -71.40 28.22 -12.17
CA PRO A 2 -71.14 28.94 -10.94
C PRO A 2 -69.64 28.96 -10.63
N LEU A 3 -69.11 30.12 -10.24
CA LEU A 3 -67.69 30.36 -9.94
C LEU A 3 -67.12 29.41 -8.86
N ASP A 4 -67.98 28.84 -8.02
CA ASP A 4 -67.58 27.86 -7.01
C ASP A 4 -67.10 26.53 -7.63
N ASP A 5 -67.66 26.10 -8.76
CA ASP A 5 -67.25 24.87 -9.43
C ASP A 5 -65.83 25.00 -10.01
N THR A 6 -65.48 26.16 -10.55
CA THR A 6 -64.15 26.42 -11.12
C THR A 6 -63.08 26.54 -10.03
N VAL A 7 -63.40 27.16 -8.90
CA VAL A 7 -62.51 27.21 -7.72
C VAL A 7 -62.31 25.82 -7.12
N GLN A 8 -63.36 25.00 -7.04
CA GLN A 8 -63.23 23.61 -6.60
C GLN A 8 -62.38 22.78 -7.57
N GLN A 9 -62.55 22.94 -8.88
CA GLN A 9 -61.72 22.30 -9.90
C GLN A 9 -60.24 22.71 -9.78
N LEU A 10 -59.95 23.99 -9.58
CA LEU A 10 -58.59 24.50 -9.36
C LEU A 10 -57.95 23.93 -8.08
N ARG A 11 -58.73 23.81 -6.99
CA ARG A 11 -58.25 23.17 -5.75
C ARG A 11 -57.91 21.70 -5.97
N ARG A 12 -58.74 20.96 -6.72
CA ARG A 12 -58.48 19.55 -7.08
C ARG A 12 -57.22 19.43 -7.94
N LEU A 13 -57.06 20.27 -8.95
CA LEU A 13 -55.85 20.31 -9.79
C LEU A 13 -54.58 20.65 -9.00
N LYS A 14 -54.67 21.60 -8.07
CA LYS A 14 -53.55 21.96 -7.18
C LYS A 14 -53.18 20.80 -6.25
N ALA A 15 -54.18 20.13 -5.66
CA ALA A 15 -53.97 18.95 -4.82
C ALA A 15 -53.34 17.79 -5.63
N GLN A 16 -53.83 17.54 -6.85
CA GLN A 16 -53.28 16.53 -7.75
C GLN A 16 -51.83 16.83 -8.13
N ARG A 17 -51.50 18.08 -8.46
CA ARG A 17 -50.11 18.49 -8.74
C ARG A 17 -49.21 18.39 -7.52
N SER A 18 -49.72 18.70 -6.32
CA SER A 18 -48.97 18.51 -5.07
C SER A 18 -48.66 17.03 -4.84
N ARG A 19 -49.68 16.18 -4.95
CA ARG A 19 -49.57 14.73 -4.85
C ARG A 19 -48.55 14.15 -5.84
N GLN A 20 -48.56 14.61 -7.09
CA GLN A 20 -47.59 14.19 -8.11
C GLN A 20 -46.15 14.65 -7.82
N ARG A 21 -45.95 15.77 -7.12
CA ARG A 21 -44.61 16.17 -6.69
C ARG A 21 -44.14 15.28 -5.54
N GLU A 22 -44.99 15.11 -4.53
CA GLU A 22 -44.68 14.27 -3.37
C GLU A 22 -44.43 12.80 -3.74
N LEU A 23 -45.14 12.26 -4.74
CA LEU A 23 -44.87 10.93 -5.29
C LEU A 23 -43.49 10.86 -5.96
N ARG A 24 -43.14 11.84 -6.80
CA ARG A 24 -41.82 11.89 -7.44
C ARG A 24 -40.70 12.03 -6.42
N ASP A 25 -40.85 12.93 -5.45
CA ASP A 25 -39.88 13.11 -4.37
C ASP A 25 -39.69 11.82 -3.56
N PHE A 26 -40.78 11.07 -3.36
CA PHE A 26 -40.72 9.76 -2.70
C PHE A 26 -40.04 8.68 -3.56
N GLU A 27 -40.36 8.60 -4.85
CA GLU A 27 -39.70 7.69 -5.80
C GLU A 27 -38.20 7.96 -5.92
N GLU A 28 -37.80 9.22 -6.08
CA GLU A 28 -36.39 9.64 -6.08
C GLU A 28 -35.69 9.21 -4.79
N ARG A 29 -36.39 9.33 -3.65
CA ARG A 29 -35.83 8.91 -2.37
C ARG A 29 -35.66 7.39 -2.28
N MET A 30 -36.60 6.60 -2.79
CA MET A 30 -36.45 5.13 -2.84
C MET A 30 -35.23 4.74 -3.67
N LEU A 31 -35.05 5.36 -4.85
CA LEU A 31 -33.89 5.11 -5.71
C LEU A 31 -32.56 5.46 -5.02
N LEU A 32 -32.50 6.57 -4.28
CA LEU A 32 -31.32 6.95 -3.52
C LEU A 32 -31.00 5.95 -2.40
N ASP A 33 -32.02 5.45 -1.71
CA ASP A 33 -31.87 4.43 -0.67
C ASP A 33 -31.35 3.09 -1.25
N ASP A 34 -31.81 2.70 -2.44
CA ASP A 34 -31.35 1.51 -3.16
C ASP A 34 -29.90 1.67 -3.65
N LEU A 35 -29.54 2.84 -4.18
CA LEU A 35 -28.17 3.17 -4.56
C LEU A 35 -27.23 3.15 -3.35
N GLN A 36 -27.66 3.68 -2.20
CA GLN A 36 -26.87 3.59 -0.97
C GLN A 36 -26.71 2.15 -0.50
N GLU A 37 -27.73 1.31 -0.67
CA GLU A 37 -27.67 -0.09 -0.28
C GLU A 37 -26.77 -0.93 -1.21
N THR A 38 -26.81 -0.68 -2.51
CA THR A 38 -25.92 -1.32 -3.48
C THR A 38 -24.46 -0.91 -3.26
N ASP A 39 -24.17 0.38 -3.03
CA ASP A 39 -22.83 0.87 -2.71
C ASP A 39 -22.29 0.24 -1.42
N ARG A 40 -23.14 0.04 -0.40
CA ARG A 40 -22.79 -0.67 0.84
C ARG A 40 -22.47 -2.15 0.59
N LYS A 41 -23.27 -2.84 -0.23
CA LYS A 41 -23.03 -4.25 -0.60
C LYS A 41 -21.70 -4.40 -1.33
N LEU A 42 -21.34 -3.44 -2.18
CA LEU A 42 -20.06 -3.44 -2.90
C LEU A 42 -18.86 -3.14 -1.98
N LYS A 43 -19.01 -2.27 -0.98
CA LYS A 43 -17.93 -1.84 -0.08
C LYS A 43 -17.73 -2.71 1.16
N GLY A 44 -18.55 -3.74 1.38
CA GLY A 44 -18.42 -4.66 2.52
C GLY A 44 -18.55 -3.99 3.90
N SER A 45 -19.17 -2.81 3.97
CA SER A 45 -19.23 -2.02 5.20
C SER A 45 -20.22 -2.62 6.22
N PRO A 46 -19.85 -2.80 7.50
CA PRO A 46 -20.75 -3.32 8.50
C PRO A 46 -21.95 -2.38 8.67
N ARG A 47 -23.15 -2.97 8.80
CA ARG A 47 -24.46 -2.28 8.90
C ARG A 47 -24.53 -1.33 10.11
N SER A 48 -23.95 -0.14 10.00
CA SER A 48 -24.09 0.93 11.00
C SER A 48 -25.42 1.66 10.75
N LEU A 49 -26.39 1.39 11.63
CA LEU A 49 -27.74 1.99 11.62
C LEU A 49 -27.79 3.37 12.27
N LYS A 50 -26.67 3.92 12.76
CA LYS A 50 -26.69 5.04 13.71
C LYS A 50 -26.99 6.41 13.12
N GLN A 51 -27.09 6.57 11.80
CA GLN A 51 -27.38 7.88 11.19
C GLN A 51 -28.29 7.80 9.97
N ARG A 52 -29.50 7.23 10.10
CA ARG A 52 -30.52 7.38 9.05
C ARG A 52 -31.62 8.33 9.51
N LYS A 53 -31.81 9.40 8.74
CA LYS A 53 -32.91 10.35 8.94
C LYS A 53 -34.22 9.61 8.63
N LYS A 54 -35.14 9.53 9.60
CA LYS A 54 -36.48 8.95 9.41
C LYS A 54 -37.21 9.69 8.29
N LEU A 55 -37.98 8.96 7.49
CA LEU A 55 -38.81 9.55 6.44
C LEU A 55 -39.80 10.55 7.06
N GLN A 56 -39.88 11.75 6.51
CA GLN A 56 -40.96 12.68 6.87
C GLN A 56 -42.24 12.21 6.17
N LEU A 57 -43.29 11.95 6.95
CA LEU A 57 -44.54 11.43 6.43
C LEU A 57 -45.31 12.52 5.67
N SER A 58 -45.78 12.18 4.46
CA SER A 58 -46.63 13.06 3.66
C SER A 58 -47.97 13.35 4.35
N LYS A 59 -48.54 14.53 4.04
CA LYS A 59 -49.90 14.91 4.47
C LYS A 59 -50.98 14.16 3.68
N ASP A 60 -50.69 13.71 2.46
CA ASP A 60 -51.56 12.86 1.65
C ASP A 60 -51.59 11.44 2.22
N LYS A 61 -52.79 10.92 2.48
CA LYS A 61 -53.00 9.60 3.07
C LYS A 61 -52.38 8.49 2.21
N ALA A 62 -52.55 8.54 0.90
CA ALA A 62 -52.08 7.47 0.02
C ALA A 62 -50.56 7.42 -0.08
N ILE A 63 -49.92 8.59 -0.14
CA ILE A 63 -48.45 8.68 -0.15
C ILE A 63 -47.89 8.25 1.20
N ARG A 64 -48.54 8.68 2.30
CA ARG A 64 -48.16 8.24 3.65
C ARG A 64 -48.23 6.73 3.82
N ASP A 65 -49.32 6.10 3.36
CA ASP A 65 -49.48 4.65 3.45
C ASP A 65 -48.39 3.93 2.65
N LEU A 66 -48.04 4.45 1.47
CA LEU A 66 -46.94 3.92 0.65
C LEU A 66 -45.57 4.08 1.34
N GLN A 67 -45.31 5.24 1.96
CA GLN A 67 -44.09 5.49 2.73
C GLN A 67 -43.96 4.52 3.93
N ILE A 68 -45.05 4.26 4.63
CA ILE A 68 -45.10 3.30 5.75
C ILE A 68 -44.86 1.88 5.24
N GLN A 69 -45.48 1.48 4.14
CA GLN A 69 -45.28 0.17 3.53
C GLN A 69 -43.82 -0.03 3.13
N TYR A 70 -43.23 0.95 2.43
CA TYR A 70 -41.83 0.91 2.04
C TYR A 70 -40.88 0.79 3.22
N GLU A 71 -41.05 1.61 4.28
CA GLU A 71 -40.17 1.50 5.46
C GLU A 71 -40.34 0.14 6.16
N ARG A 72 -41.57 -0.38 6.24
CA ARG A 72 -41.87 -1.69 6.83
C ARG A 72 -41.27 -2.85 6.01
N GLU A 73 -41.36 -2.78 4.70
CA GLU A 73 -40.79 -3.78 3.79
C GLU A 73 -39.25 -3.74 3.82
N ARG A 74 -38.68 -2.54 3.92
CA ARG A 74 -37.24 -2.34 4.08
C ARG A 74 -36.74 -2.85 5.44
N GLU A 75 -37.46 -2.59 6.53
CA GLU A 75 -37.18 -3.19 7.84
C GLU A 75 -37.28 -4.72 7.79
N ARG A 76 -38.31 -5.26 7.13
CA ARG A 76 -38.44 -6.71 6.89
C ARG A 76 -37.24 -7.26 6.12
N ASN A 77 -36.76 -6.56 5.09
CA ASN A 77 -35.58 -6.96 4.30
C ASN A 77 -34.27 -6.82 5.10
N LEU A 78 -34.14 -5.82 5.97
CA LEU A 78 -32.96 -5.64 6.82
C LEU A 78 -32.89 -6.69 7.94
N PHE A 79 -34.01 -6.99 8.60
CA PHE A 79 -34.07 -7.91 9.73
C PHE A 79 -34.41 -9.36 9.33
N GLY A 80 -34.58 -9.62 8.03
CA GLY A 80 -35.01 -10.90 7.47
C GLY A 80 -36.50 -11.14 7.73
N GLU A 81 -37.15 -11.91 6.84
CA GLU A 81 -38.48 -12.45 7.08
C GLU A 81 -38.51 -13.24 8.41
N ARG A 82 -38.90 -12.56 9.50
CA ARG A 82 -39.57 -13.25 10.58
C ARG A 82 -41.00 -13.49 10.10
N LYS A 83 -41.23 -14.63 9.43
CA LYS A 83 -42.58 -15.20 9.35
C LYS A 83 -43.11 -15.32 10.78
N ARG A 84 -43.93 -14.35 11.18
CA ARG A 84 -44.69 -14.29 12.42
C ARG A 84 -46.13 -14.02 12.04
N ASP A 85 -46.76 -15.01 11.44
CA ASP A 85 -48.20 -15.11 11.40
C ASP A 85 -48.63 -15.72 12.73
N TYR A 86 -48.85 -14.89 13.75
CA TYR A 86 -49.56 -15.31 14.97
C TYR A 86 -51.06 -15.27 14.69
N THR A 87 -51.56 -16.29 14.01
CA THR A 87 -52.96 -16.69 14.14
C THR A 87 -53.00 -18.14 14.61
N ARG A 88 -52.98 -18.30 15.95
CA ARG A 88 -53.51 -19.40 16.75
C ARG A 88 -53.45 -20.81 16.14
N GLN A 89 -52.33 -21.53 16.34
CA GLN A 89 -52.25 -23.00 16.41
C GLN A 89 -51.06 -23.42 17.33
N PRO A 90 -51.09 -24.63 17.93
CA PRO A 90 -50.54 -24.91 19.26
C PRO A 90 -49.01 -24.98 19.31
N ASP A 91 -48.47 -24.82 20.51
CA ASP A 91 -47.06 -24.65 20.87
C ASP A 91 -46.10 -25.58 20.09
N ILE A 92 -45.30 -24.99 19.19
CA ILE A 92 -44.08 -25.64 18.68
C ILE A 92 -42.99 -25.40 19.73
N PRO A 93 -42.41 -26.46 20.35
CA PRO A 93 -41.34 -26.29 21.31
C PRO A 93 -40.17 -25.57 20.63
N ARG A 94 -39.77 -24.42 21.19
CA ARG A 94 -38.52 -23.77 20.80
C ARG A 94 -37.39 -24.79 20.93
N TYR A 95 -36.69 -25.06 19.82
CA TYR A 95 -35.50 -25.90 19.83
C TYR A 95 -34.48 -25.33 20.81
N ASN A 96 -34.29 -26.01 21.93
CA ASN A 96 -33.37 -25.60 22.97
C ASN A 96 -32.04 -26.31 22.70
N HIS A 97 -31.07 -25.57 22.17
CA HIS A 97 -29.73 -26.09 21.88
C HIS A 97 -29.01 -26.63 23.14
N SER A 98 -29.51 -26.29 24.33
CA SER A 98 -29.03 -26.74 25.63
C SER A 98 -29.52 -28.14 26.02
N THR A 99 -30.57 -28.68 25.36
CA THR A 99 -31.10 -30.03 25.62
C THR A 99 -30.74 -31.04 24.53
N ASP A 100 -30.13 -30.59 23.43
CA ASP A 100 -29.66 -31.49 22.36
C ASP A 100 -28.33 -32.15 22.80
N PRO A 101 -28.31 -33.48 23.01
CA PRO A 101 -27.11 -34.19 23.44
C PRO A 101 -25.95 -34.04 22.45
N LYS A 102 -26.25 -33.85 21.16
CA LYS A 102 -25.22 -33.65 20.13
C LYS A 102 -24.58 -32.26 20.22
N ALA A 103 -25.38 -31.23 20.53
CA ALA A 103 -24.88 -29.87 20.77
C ALA A 103 -24.04 -29.79 22.06
N GLN A 104 -24.44 -30.51 23.11
CA GLN A 104 -23.65 -30.63 24.35
C GLN A 104 -22.31 -31.34 24.09
N GLN A 105 -22.31 -32.49 23.41
CA GLN A 105 -21.08 -33.20 23.05
C GLN A 105 -20.15 -32.35 22.18
N LEU A 106 -20.71 -31.58 21.22
CA LEU A 106 -19.92 -30.69 20.40
C LEU A 106 -19.30 -29.56 21.25
N ALA A 107 -20.07 -28.95 22.16
CA ALA A 107 -19.57 -27.92 23.06
C ALA A 107 -18.49 -28.45 24.01
N GLU A 108 -18.65 -29.66 24.55
CA GLU A 108 -17.66 -30.34 25.39
C GLU A 108 -16.38 -30.66 24.61
N SER A 109 -16.50 -31.21 23.40
CA SER A 109 -15.35 -31.50 22.54
C SER A 109 -14.60 -30.21 22.15
N HIS A 110 -15.34 -29.13 21.87
CA HIS A 110 -14.76 -27.83 21.60
C HIS A 110 -14.07 -27.25 22.84
N GLY A 111 -14.66 -27.40 24.03
CA GLY A 111 -14.05 -26.99 25.29
C GLY A 111 -12.72 -27.71 25.54
N ARG A 112 -12.69 -29.04 25.38
CA ARG A 112 -11.44 -29.84 25.50
C ARG A 112 -10.38 -29.45 24.47
N ASN A 113 -10.79 -29.20 23.22
CA ASN A 113 -9.87 -28.74 22.19
C ASN A 113 -9.32 -27.34 22.50
N MET A 114 -10.14 -26.43 23.03
CA MET A 114 -9.69 -25.11 23.45
C MET A 114 -8.71 -25.19 24.62
N GLU A 115 -8.97 -26.04 25.61
CA GLU A 115 -8.05 -26.28 26.72
C GLU A 115 -6.72 -26.87 26.25
N GLN A 116 -6.75 -27.85 25.32
CA GLN A 116 -5.56 -28.43 24.72
C GLN A 116 -4.74 -27.38 23.96
N LEU A 117 -5.39 -26.51 23.18
CA LEU A 117 -4.74 -25.41 22.48
C LEU A 117 -4.14 -24.39 23.44
N GLN A 118 -4.83 -24.06 24.54
CA GLN A 118 -4.31 -23.16 25.56
C GLN A 118 -3.09 -23.75 26.28
N ASN A 119 -3.12 -25.03 26.62
CA ASN A 119 -1.97 -25.71 27.24
C ASN A 119 -0.78 -25.76 26.29
N ARG A 120 -1.00 -26.11 25.01
CA ARG A 120 0.05 -26.08 23.99
C ARG A 120 0.61 -24.66 23.80
N ASN A 121 -0.24 -23.63 23.84
CA ASN A 121 0.18 -22.25 23.74
C ASN A 121 1.05 -21.84 24.93
N ARG A 122 0.66 -22.21 26.16
CA ARG A 122 1.48 -22.01 27.37
C ARG A 122 2.83 -22.72 27.29
N ASP A 123 2.88 -23.94 26.78
CA ASP A 123 4.14 -24.67 26.63
C ASP A 123 5.05 -24.04 25.56
N LEU A 124 4.48 -23.56 24.45
CA LEU A 124 5.23 -22.80 23.44
C LEU A 124 5.77 -21.49 24.02
N GLU A 125 5.00 -20.83 24.89
CA GLU A 125 5.43 -19.59 25.55
C GLU A 125 6.60 -19.85 26.51
N ARG A 126 6.53 -20.94 27.29
CA ARG A 126 7.64 -21.41 28.13
C ARG A 126 8.88 -21.74 27.31
N GLN A 127 8.71 -22.44 26.18
CA GLN A 127 9.82 -22.74 25.27
C GLN A 127 10.44 -21.46 24.70
N ARG A 128 9.62 -20.48 24.34
CA ARG A 128 10.11 -19.18 23.85
C ARG A 128 10.91 -18.45 24.92
N GLU A 129 10.45 -18.46 26.16
CA GLU A 129 11.18 -17.89 27.29
C GLU A 129 12.48 -18.64 27.60
N GLU A 130 12.48 -19.97 27.51
CA GLU A 130 13.67 -20.79 27.70
C GLU A 130 14.71 -20.51 26.61
N ILE A 131 14.31 -20.45 25.34
CA ILE A 131 15.19 -20.08 24.23
C ILE A 131 15.75 -18.68 24.47
N ARG A 132 14.90 -17.73 24.87
CA ARG A 132 15.34 -16.37 25.19
C ARG A 132 16.38 -16.34 26.31
N ARG A 133 16.16 -17.11 27.39
CA ARG A 133 17.12 -17.26 28.50
C ARG A 133 18.43 -17.89 28.04
N ARG A 134 18.39 -18.97 27.24
CA ARG A 134 19.59 -19.61 26.69
C ARG A 134 20.37 -18.67 25.78
N LEU A 135 19.69 -17.88 24.95
CA LEU A 135 20.32 -16.87 24.10
C LEU A 135 20.93 -15.74 24.94
N GLU A 136 20.27 -15.31 26.01
CA GLU A 136 20.83 -14.32 26.93
C GLU A 136 22.04 -14.88 27.69
N GLU A 137 22.00 -16.15 28.10
CA GLU A 137 23.13 -16.83 28.73
C GLU A 137 24.32 -16.96 27.77
N LEU A 138 24.07 -17.35 26.51
CA LEU A 138 25.09 -17.39 25.47
C LEU A 138 25.64 -15.99 25.16
N GLY A 139 24.79 -14.96 25.18
CA GLY A 139 25.21 -13.57 24.99
C GLY A 139 25.94 -12.95 26.18
N ARG A 140 25.74 -13.48 27.41
CA ARG A 140 26.44 -13.05 28.63
C ARG A 140 27.74 -13.79 28.89
N ARG A 141 27.96 -14.94 28.24
CA ARG A 141 29.28 -15.57 28.24
C ARG A 141 30.24 -14.60 27.54
N PRO A 142 31.24 -14.03 28.24
CA PRO A 142 32.28 -13.29 27.55
C PRO A 142 32.89 -14.24 26.53
N ILE A 143 33.11 -13.77 25.30
CA ILE A 143 33.98 -14.42 24.32
C ILE A 143 35.37 -14.40 24.97
N LYS A 144 35.63 -15.32 25.90
CA LYS A 144 36.98 -15.70 26.24
C LYS A 144 37.42 -16.48 25.03
N ASP A 145 38.34 -15.89 24.27
CA ASP A 145 39.09 -16.58 23.24
C ASP A 145 39.32 -18.02 23.70
N ASP A 146 38.68 -18.98 23.02
CA ASP A 146 38.69 -20.38 23.42
C ASP A 146 40.15 -20.82 23.46
N ASP A 147 40.75 -20.88 24.65
CA ASP A 147 42.13 -21.32 24.87
C ASP A 147 42.37 -22.68 24.20
N THR A 148 41.32 -23.49 24.10
CA THR A 148 41.29 -24.77 23.38
C THR A 148 41.37 -24.62 21.86
N MET A 149 40.69 -23.62 21.27
CA MET A 149 40.77 -23.36 19.83
C MET A 149 42.11 -22.75 19.46
N ASN A 150 42.64 -21.84 20.29
CA ASN A 150 43.98 -21.29 20.10
C ASN A 150 45.07 -22.37 20.26
N ALA A 151 44.93 -23.27 21.24
CA ALA A 151 45.83 -24.42 21.39
C ALA A 151 45.77 -25.37 20.18
N LEU A 152 44.57 -25.64 19.65
CA LEU A 152 44.40 -26.47 18.45
C LEU A 152 45.00 -25.82 17.20
N LEU A 153 44.82 -24.51 17.02
CA LEU A 153 45.43 -23.76 15.92
C LEU A 153 46.96 -23.77 16.01
N GLN A 154 47.50 -23.64 17.22
CA GLN A 154 48.95 -23.72 17.44
C GLN A 154 49.48 -25.13 17.16
N GLU A 155 48.78 -26.18 17.58
CA GLU A 155 49.18 -27.56 17.32
C GLU A 155 49.09 -27.92 15.82
N LEU A 156 48.07 -27.43 15.11
CA LEU A 156 47.98 -27.57 13.65
C LEU A 156 49.14 -26.87 12.94
N LYS A 157 49.51 -25.68 13.40
CA LYS A 157 50.66 -24.94 12.85
C LYS A 157 51.98 -25.66 13.10
N ASP A 158 52.15 -26.25 14.27
CA ASP A 158 53.33 -27.06 14.60
C ASP A 158 53.38 -28.36 13.79
N GLN A 159 52.23 -29.00 13.54
CA GLN A 159 52.13 -30.16 12.65
C GLN A 159 52.46 -29.78 11.20
N GLU A 160 51.97 -28.65 10.72
CA GLU A 160 52.28 -28.17 9.36
C GLU A 160 53.78 -27.89 9.21
N ALA A 161 54.42 -27.28 10.21
CA ALA A 161 55.86 -27.05 10.20
C ALA A 161 56.67 -28.35 10.19
N ARG A 162 56.22 -29.40 10.91
CA ARG A 162 56.84 -30.73 10.87
C ARG A 162 56.68 -31.39 9.51
N ASN A 163 55.49 -31.31 8.92
CA ASN A 163 55.22 -31.84 7.59
C ASN A 163 56.04 -31.13 6.51
N GLN A 164 56.16 -29.80 6.58
CA GLN A 164 57.01 -29.03 5.67
C GLN A 164 58.48 -29.45 5.77
N LYS A 165 59.03 -29.61 6.98
CA LYS A 165 60.41 -30.10 7.17
C LYS A 165 60.62 -31.50 6.59
N MET A 166 59.66 -32.41 6.82
CA MET A 166 59.72 -33.76 6.26
C MET A 166 59.63 -33.75 4.73
N LEU A 167 58.78 -32.91 4.16
CA LEU A 167 58.68 -32.72 2.70
C LEU A 167 59.95 -32.11 2.12
N GLU A 168 60.58 -31.15 2.80
CA GLU A 168 61.86 -30.56 2.40
C GLU A 168 63.00 -31.58 2.47
N GLU A 169 63.02 -32.44 3.50
CA GLU A 169 63.98 -33.52 3.63
C GLU A 169 63.79 -34.58 2.55
N LEU A 170 62.55 -34.99 2.28
CA LEU A 170 62.22 -35.88 1.15
C LEU A 170 62.60 -35.24 -0.18
N ARG A 171 62.34 -33.95 -0.37
CA ARG A 171 62.75 -33.19 -1.56
C ARG A 171 64.26 -33.15 -1.70
N ARG A 172 64.99 -32.97 -0.60
CA ARG A 172 66.45 -32.96 -0.58
C ARG A 172 67.01 -34.35 -0.88
N LEU A 173 66.42 -35.41 -0.32
CA LEU A 173 66.77 -36.81 -0.61
C LEU A 173 66.52 -37.15 -2.08
N MET A 174 65.38 -36.73 -2.63
CA MET A 174 65.08 -36.90 -4.07
C MET A 174 66.03 -36.10 -4.95
N ALA A 175 66.38 -34.86 -4.58
CA ALA A 175 67.34 -34.05 -5.32
C ALA A 175 68.77 -34.62 -5.28
N THR A 176 69.16 -35.29 -4.19
CA THR A 176 70.46 -35.98 -4.11
C THR A 176 70.45 -37.36 -4.78
N GLN A 177 69.30 -38.04 -4.84
CA GLN A 177 69.16 -39.38 -5.42
C GLN A 177 68.93 -39.34 -6.93
N TYR A 178 68.27 -38.31 -7.45
CA TYR A 178 67.97 -38.13 -8.87
C TYR A 178 68.33 -36.72 -9.31
N ASN A 179 69.48 -36.57 -9.97
CA ASN A 179 69.88 -35.32 -10.62
C ASN A 179 69.02 -35.09 -11.88
N TYR A 180 67.74 -34.77 -11.68
CA TYR A 180 66.75 -34.52 -12.74
C TYR A 180 66.21 -33.09 -12.63
N PRO A 181 66.22 -32.30 -13.72
CA PRO A 181 65.60 -30.98 -13.73
C PRO A 181 64.08 -31.14 -13.67
N MET A 182 63.44 -30.47 -12.71
CA MET A 182 62.00 -30.54 -12.51
C MET A 182 61.23 -29.76 -13.58
N PRO A 183 60.06 -30.23 -14.03
CA PRO A 183 59.19 -29.46 -14.91
C PRO A 183 58.55 -28.32 -14.12
N VAL A 184 58.64 -27.11 -14.68
CA VAL A 184 57.91 -25.93 -14.20
C VAL A 184 56.42 -26.21 -14.37
N GLU A 185 55.65 -26.14 -13.28
CA GLU A 185 54.20 -26.18 -13.30
C GLU A 185 53.67 -25.01 -14.14
N THR A 186 53.30 -25.30 -15.39
CA THR A 186 52.43 -24.41 -16.14
C THR A 186 51.04 -24.52 -15.53
N LYS A 187 50.58 -23.43 -14.91
CA LYS A 187 49.19 -23.27 -14.50
C LYS A 187 48.30 -23.43 -15.73
N LYS A 188 47.86 -24.66 -16.02
CA LYS A 188 46.78 -24.90 -16.96
C LYS A 188 45.55 -24.21 -16.38
N GLN A 189 45.10 -23.14 -17.03
CA GLN A 189 43.81 -22.54 -16.77
C GLN A 189 42.77 -23.65 -16.94
N GLN A 190 42.27 -24.18 -15.82
CA GLN A 190 41.20 -25.17 -15.87
C GLN A 190 39.97 -24.45 -16.41
N GLN A 191 39.63 -24.73 -17.66
CA GLN A 191 38.43 -24.24 -18.29
C GLN A 191 37.26 -24.98 -17.66
N TYR A 192 36.64 -24.37 -16.65
CA TYR A 192 35.44 -24.92 -16.03
C TYR A 192 34.33 -24.99 -17.08
N MET A 193 33.98 -26.22 -17.48
CA MET A 193 32.78 -26.43 -18.27
C MET A 193 31.59 -26.38 -17.32
N TYR A 194 30.56 -25.60 -17.66
CA TYR A 194 29.32 -25.51 -16.90
C TYR A 194 28.34 -26.58 -17.39
N PRO A 195 27.49 -27.13 -16.51
CA PRO A 195 26.49 -28.11 -16.91
C PRO A 195 25.48 -27.47 -17.85
N ILE A 196 25.39 -28.03 -19.06
CA ILE A 196 24.41 -27.64 -20.06
C ILE A 196 23.30 -28.69 -20.03
N TYR A 197 22.08 -28.25 -19.73
CA TYR A 197 20.91 -29.11 -19.69
C TYR A 197 19.80 -28.55 -20.60
N TYR A 198 19.23 -29.43 -21.43
CA TYR A 198 18.12 -29.13 -22.32
C TYR A 198 16.92 -30.00 -21.94
N GLY A 199 16.16 -29.59 -20.93
CA GLY A 199 14.90 -30.22 -20.59
C GLY A 199 14.24 -29.60 -19.36
N ASN A 200 13.14 -30.19 -18.94
CA ASN A 200 12.29 -29.71 -17.84
C ASN A 200 12.14 -30.73 -16.70
N SER A 201 13.07 -31.69 -16.59
CA SER A 201 13.09 -32.70 -15.52
C SER A 201 14.31 -32.51 -14.63
N LEU A 202 14.05 -32.47 -13.32
CA LEU A 202 15.07 -32.36 -12.28
C LEU A 202 16.08 -33.51 -12.35
N VAL A 203 15.63 -34.72 -12.71
CA VAL A 203 16.50 -35.90 -12.87
C VAL A 203 17.61 -35.62 -13.89
N ALA A 204 17.25 -35.00 -15.01
CA ALA A 204 18.20 -34.79 -16.10
C ALA A 204 19.11 -33.57 -15.87
N GLU A 205 18.69 -32.58 -15.07
CA GLU A 205 19.58 -31.54 -14.54
C GLU A 205 20.66 -32.16 -13.63
N ILE A 206 20.27 -33.03 -12.69
CA ILE A 206 21.20 -33.70 -11.77
C ILE A 206 22.21 -34.57 -12.53
N ILE A 207 21.76 -35.26 -13.59
CA ILE A 207 22.65 -36.04 -14.47
C ILE A 207 23.63 -35.13 -15.20
N ALA A 208 23.20 -33.97 -15.72
CA ALA A 208 24.07 -33.02 -16.39
C ALA A 208 25.16 -32.50 -15.43
N VAL A 209 24.78 -32.13 -14.21
CA VAL A 209 25.71 -31.71 -13.14
C VAL A 209 26.73 -32.81 -12.84
N ARG A 210 26.30 -34.07 -12.71
CA ARG A 210 27.19 -35.21 -12.48
C ARG A 210 28.17 -35.42 -13.63
N GLN A 211 27.71 -35.34 -14.87
CA GLN A 211 28.57 -35.50 -16.06
C GLN A 211 29.62 -34.39 -16.13
N THR A 212 29.22 -33.15 -15.89
CA THR A 212 30.14 -32.02 -15.87
C THR A 212 31.16 -32.11 -14.73
N TYR A 213 30.73 -32.56 -13.54
CA TYR A 213 31.64 -32.82 -12.43
C TYR A 213 32.72 -33.85 -12.79
N LEU A 214 32.34 -34.95 -13.44
CA LEU A 214 33.28 -35.97 -13.91
C LEU A 214 34.19 -35.44 -15.04
N GLN A 215 33.65 -34.65 -15.97
CA GLN A 215 34.40 -34.05 -17.08
C GLN A 215 35.43 -33.02 -16.61
N ASN A 216 35.12 -32.28 -15.54
CA ASN A 216 36.05 -31.36 -14.88
C ASN A 216 37.08 -32.11 -13.98
N GLY A 217 37.12 -33.45 -14.01
CA GLY A 217 38.07 -34.26 -13.23
C GLY A 217 37.69 -34.48 -11.77
N GLY A 218 36.44 -34.17 -11.40
CA GLY A 218 35.91 -34.41 -10.06
C GLY A 218 35.70 -35.91 -9.80
N ASN A 219 36.29 -36.42 -8.71
CA ASN A 219 36.20 -37.83 -8.30
C ASN A 219 35.99 -37.99 -6.78
N ASP A 220 35.40 -36.99 -6.12
CA ASP A 220 35.05 -37.11 -4.70
C ASP A 220 33.88 -38.09 -4.54
N PRO A 221 34.06 -39.21 -3.83
CA PRO A 221 33.00 -40.20 -3.63
C PRO A 221 31.79 -39.63 -2.89
N ASN A 222 31.98 -38.65 -1.99
CA ASN A 222 30.87 -38.05 -1.23
C ASN A 222 29.95 -37.25 -2.15
N ILE A 223 30.53 -36.46 -3.06
CA ILE A 223 29.78 -35.65 -4.04
C ILE A 223 29.05 -36.56 -5.02
N LEU A 224 29.71 -37.61 -5.51
CA LEU A 224 29.09 -38.58 -6.42
C LEU A 224 27.94 -39.34 -5.74
N GLN A 225 28.09 -39.69 -4.46
CA GLN A 225 27.03 -40.32 -3.67
C GLN A 225 25.85 -39.37 -3.46
N GLN A 226 26.10 -38.10 -3.15
CA GLN A 226 25.06 -37.09 -2.99
C GLN A 226 24.27 -36.89 -4.29
N LEU A 227 24.96 -36.76 -5.44
CA LEU A 227 24.32 -36.63 -6.74
C LEU A 227 23.50 -37.89 -7.10
N ALA A 228 23.98 -39.08 -6.73
CA ALA A 228 23.23 -40.31 -6.91
C ALA A 228 21.97 -40.38 -6.03
N GLN A 229 22.05 -39.93 -4.77
CA GLN A 229 20.89 -39.85 -3.88
C GLN A 229 19.86 -38.85 -4.40
N MET A 230 20.31 -37.65 -4.80
CA MET A 230 19.44 -36.62 -5.37
C MET A 230 18.75 -37.12 -6.64
N GLN A 231 19.46 -37.85 -7.50
CA GLN A 231 18.89 -38.46 -8.70
C GLN A 231 17.77 -39.46 -8.34
N ALA A 232 17.97 -40.28 -7.30
CA ALA A 232 16.97 -41.24 -6.84
C ALA A 232 15.72 -40.56 -6.23
N GLU A 233 15.91 -39.49 -5.45
CA GLU A 233 14.79 -38.70 -4.92
C GLU A 233 14.00 -38.00 -6.02
N ALA A 234 14.69 -37.35 -6.97
CA ALA A 234 14.04 -36.69 -8.09
C ALA A 234 13.24 -37.70 -8.93
N GLN A 235 13.79 -38.89 -9.17
CA GLN A 235 13.10 -39.96 -9.87
C GLN A 235 11.87 -40.45 -9.09
N ALA A 236 11.98 -40.63 -7.77
CA ALA A 236 10.86 -41.01 -6.93
C ALA A 236 9.74 -39.96 -6.93
N ILE A 237 10.08 -38.67 -7.00
CA ILE A 237 9.11 -37.58 -7.15
C ILE A 237 8.43 -37.66 -8.52
N ASP A 238 9.18 -37.76 -9.61
CA ASP A 238 8.63 -37.90 -10.97
C ASP A 238 7.71 -39.13 -11.08
N ASP A 239 8.12 -40.26 -10.50
CA ASP A 239 7.32 -41.49 -10.45
C ASP A 239 6.10 -41.34 -9.55
N SER A 240 6.19 -40.59 -8.44
CA SER A 240 5.03 -40.31 -7.59
C SER A 240 4.01 -39.40 -8.28
N LEU A 241 4.47 -38.48 -9.13
CA LEU A 241 3.61 -37.61 -9.93
C LEU A 241 2.95 -38.39 -11.07
N ARG A 242 3.69 -39.31 -11.70
CA ARG A 242 3.21 -40.14 -12.81
C ARG A 242 2.29 -41.27 -12.37
N ASN A 243 2.56 -41.86 -11.21
CA ASN A 243 1.82 -43.00 -10.66
C ASN A 243 0.79 -42.59 -9.59
N ARG A 244 0.52 -41.29 -9.42
CA ARG A 244 -0.53 -40.82 -8.52
C ARG A 244 -1.87 -41.42 -8.98
N PRO A 245 -2.49 -42.33 -8.22
CA PRO A 245 -3.82 -42.81 -8.57
C PRO A 245 -4.78 -41.60 -8.56
N PRO A 246 -5.74 -41.53 -9.49
CA PRO A 246 -6.75 -40.48 -9.45
C PRO A 246 -7.40 -40.48 -8.06
N PRO A 247 -7.62 -39.30 -7.45
CA PRO A 247 -8.21 -39.24 -6.12
C PRO A 247 -9.52 -40.02 -6.13
N LYS A 248 -9.69 -40.95 -5.17
CA LYS A 248 -10.95 -41.67 -4.95
C LYS A 248 -12.02 -40.66 -4.57
N GLN A 249 -12.69 -40.10 -5.57
CA GLN A 249 -13.84 -39.25 -5.40
C GLN A 249 -14.99 -40.11 -4.89
N LYS A 250 -15.34 -39.92 -3.61
CA LYS A 250 -16.74 -40.04 -3.23
C LYS A 250 -17.47 -38.87 -3.90
N ASP A 251 -18.63 -39.21 -4.43
CA ASP A 251 -19.64 -38.32 -5.04
C ASP A 251 -19.43 -37.92 -6.52
N LYS A 252 -19.93 -38.83 -7.37
CA LYS A 252 -20.72 -38.61 -8.59
C LYS A 252 -20.73 -37.18 -9.16
N HIS A 253 -19.78 -36.87 -10.04
CA HIS A 253 -19.98 -36.11 -11.28
C HIS A 253 -18.77 -36.33 -12.20
N PRO A 254 -18.92 -36.38 -13.54
CA PRO A 254 -17.78 -36.56 -14.43
C PRO A 254 -16.82 -35.37 -14.26
N PRO A 255 -15.52 -35.61 -13.99
CA PRO A 255 -14.55 -34.56 -13.67
C PRO A 255 -14.45 -33.50 -14.78
N ASP A 256 -14.67 -33.90 -16.03
CA ASP A 256 -14.57 -33.02 -17.19
C ASP A 256 -15.68 -31.98 -17.25
N HIS A 257 -16.90 -32.31 -16.81
CA HIS A 257 -17.99 -31.33 -16.82
C HIS A 257 -17.82 -30.31 -15.69
N SER A 258 -17.37 -30.75 -14.52
CA SER A 258 -17.07 -29.83 -13.40
C SER A 258 -15.89 -28.93 -13.72
N LEU A 259 -14.84 -29.47 -14.34
CA LEU A 259 -13.67 -28.70 -14.75
C LEU A 259 -14.03 -27.70 -15.84
N LEU A 260 -14.75 -28.11 -16.88
CA LEU A 260 -15.20 -27.21 -17.95
C LEU A 260 -16.11 -26.10 -17.43
N THR A 261 -17.02 -26.40 -16.49
CA THR A 261 -17.83 -25.35 -15.85
C THR A 261 -16.99 -24.37 -15.04
N LEU A 262 -15.97 -24.86 -14.35
CA LEU A 262 -15.05 -24.02 -13.59
C LEU A 262 -14.16 -23.19 -14.52
N GLU A 263 -13.74 -23.72 -15.67
CA GLU A 263 -12.96 -22.98 -16.67
C GLU A 263 -13.79 -21.86 -17.32
N LEU A 264 -15.04 -22.14 -17.70
CA LEU A 264 -15.95 -21.12 -18.22
C LEU A 264 -16.28 -20.05 -17.17
N GLU A 265 -16.43 -20.44 -15.91
CA GLU A 265 -16.61 -19.50 -14.80
C GLU A 265 -15.33 -18.68 -14.56
N ASN A 266 -14.15 -19.29 -14.68
CA ASN A 266 -12.87 -18.59 -14.57
C ASN A 266 -12.69 -17.57 -15.70
N GLU A 267 -12.99 -17.93 -16.95
CA GLU A 267 -12.99 -16.97 -18.06
C GLU A 267 -13.97 -15.83 -17.84
N ARG A 268 -15.18 -16.13 -17.35
CA ARG A 268 -16.17 -15.10 -17.02
C ARG A 268 -15.67 -14.16 -15.93
N LEU A 269 -15.07 -14.71 -14.87
CA LEU A 269 -14.52 -13.95 -13.76
C LEU A 269 -13.32 -13.10 -14.23
N GLN A 270 -12.44 -13.62 -15.09
CA GLN A 270 -11.34 -12.87 -15.68
C GLN A 270 -11.84 -11.68 -16.52
N ARG A 271 -12.87 -11.87 -17.36
CA ARG A 271 -13.50 -10.78 -18.11
C ARG A 271 -14.13 -9.73 -17.18
N GLN A 272 -14.79 -10.18 -16.11
CA GLN A 272 -15.37 -9.26 -15.12
C GLN A 272 -14.27 -8.49 -14.37
N LEU A 273 -13.16 -9.13 -14.04
CA LEU A 273 -12.02 -8.51 -13.37
C LEU A 273 -11.38 -7.44 -14.27
N LEU A 274 -11.25 -7.72 -15.57
CA LEU A 274 -10.75 -6.78 -16.56
C LEU A 274 -11.68 -5.54 -16.68
N LEU A 275 -12.99 -5.75 -16.77
CA LEU A 275 -13.96 -4.66 -16.78
C LEU A 275 -13.91 -3.83 -15.49
N LEU A 276 -13.73 -4.49 -14.34
CA LEU A 276 -13.60 -3.81 -13.05
C LEU A 276 -12.31 -2.98 -12.99
N GLN A 277 -11.21 -3.50 -13.55
CA GLN A 277 -9.93 -2.81 -13.62
C GLN A 277 -10.02 -1.58 -14.54
N GLU A 278 -10.67 -1.72 -15.69
CA GLU A 278 -10.93 -0.61 -16.60
C GLU A 278 -11.82 0.46 -15.95
N GLN A 279 -12.90 0.04 -15.28
CA GLN A 279 -13.78 0.96 -14.56
C GLN A 279 -13.04 1.70 -13.44
N ASN A 280 -12.15 1.02 -12.71
CA ASN A 280 -11.31 1.65 -11.68
C ASN A 280 -10.31 2.64 -12.28
N LEU A 281 -9.70 2.32 -13.42
CA LEU A 281 -8.83 3.24 -14.16
C LEU A 281 -9.60 4.48 -14.62
N GLN A 282 -10.77 4.30 -15.22
CA GLN A 282 -11.64 5.40 -15.65
C GLN A 282 -12.11 6.26 -14.47
N ALA A 283 -12.52 5.65 -13.36
CA ALA A 283 -12.92 6.38 -12.15
C ALA A 283 -11.74 7.16 -11.54
N ARG A 284 -10.53 6.60 -11.60
CA ARG A 284 -9.31 7.27 -11.14
C ARG A 284 -8.90 8.41 -12.06
N ASN A 285 -9.13 8.30 -13.37
CA ASN A 285 -8.89 9.38 -14.33
C ASN A 285 -9.92 10.50 -14.16
N ARG A 286 -11.22 10.20 -14.02
CA ARG A 286 -12.26 11.21 -13.74
C ARG A 286 -11.93 12.05 -12.49
N ARG A 287 -11.46 11.42 -11.41
CA ARG A 287 -11.03 12.15 -10.20
C ARG A 287 -9.80 13.04 -10.41
N LYS A 288 -8.94 12.73 -11.37
CA LYS A 288 -7.81 13.59 -11.74
C LYS A 288 -8.30 14.77 -12.57
N ASP A 289 -9.17 14.51 -13.54
CA ASP A 289 -9.77 15.53 -14.40
C ASP A 289 -10.56 16.54 -13.55
N ASP A 290 -11.40 16.07 -12.61
CA ASP A 290 -12.15 16.93 -11.68
C ASP A 290 -11.23 17.83 -10.82
N ARG A 291 -10.07 17.29 -10.42
CA ARG A 291 -9.07 18.02 -9.62
C ARG A 291 -8.31 19.04 -10.46
N GLU A 292 -7.99 18.71 -11.71
CA GLU A 292 -7.36 19.63 -12.65
C GLU A 292 -8.31 20.78 -13.00
N ASP A 293 -9.59 20.50 -13.23
CA ASP A 293 -10.64 21.51 -13.46
C ASP A 293 -10.82 22.45 -12.26
N GLU A 294 -10.74 21.93 -11.04
CA GLU A 294 -10.81 22.74 -9.81
C GLU A 294 -9.60 23.67 -9.69
N LEU A 295 -8.39 23.15 -9.94
CA LEU A 295 -7.16 23.94 -9.96
C LEU A 295 -7.20 25.02 -11.05
N GLU A 296 -7.74 24.73 -12.23
CA GLU A 296 -7.85 25.70 -13.31
C GLU A 296 -8.82 26.84 -12.93
N ARG A 297 -9.93 26.53 -12.26
CA ARG A 297 -10.87 27.54 -11.74
C ARG A 297 -10.21 28.44 -10.69
N ASP A 298 -9.42 27.87 -9.79
CA ASP A 298 -8.70 28.64 -8.78
C ASP A 298 -7.63 29.54 -9.39
N ILE A 299 -6.89 29.06 -10.39
CA ILE A 299 -5.92 29.88 -11.14
C ILE A 299 -6.64 31.05 -11.82
N ARG A 300 -7.78 30.82 -12.48
CA ARG A 300 -8.56 31.89 -13.12
C ARG A 300 -9.06 32.92 -12.11
N ARG A 301 -9.52 32.48 -10.93
CA ARG A 301 -9.91 33.39 -9.83
C ARG A 301 -8.74 34.23 -9.36
N LEU A 302 -7.58 33.60 -9.11
CA LEU A 302 -6.38 34.30 -8.67
C LEU A 302 -5.92 35.35 -9.69
N GLN A 303 -6.00 35.02 -10.98
CA GLN A 303 -5.71 35.96 -12.07
C GLN A 303 -6.69 37.15 -12.08
N GLN A 304 -7.99 36.91 -11.91
CA GLN A 304 -9.00 37.97 -11.82
C GLN A 304 -8.77 38.88 -10.61
N ASP A 305 -8.47 38.31 -9.44
CA ASP A 305 -8.18 39.06 -8.22
C ASP A 305 -6.88 39.88 -8.37
N HIS A 306 -5.85 39.30 -9.00
CA HIS A 306 -4.62 40.02 -9.29
C HIS A 306 -4.87 41.20 -10.23
N LEU A 307 -5.63 41.00 -11.31
CA LEU A 307 -6.00 42.06 -12.25
C LEU A 307 -6.77 43.17 -11.53
N ARG A 308 -7.71 42.81 -10.66
CA ARG A 308 -8.48 43.76 -9.86
C ARG A 308 -7.59 44.59 -8.93
N LYS A 309 -6.67 43.94 -8.21
CA LYS A 309 -5.68 44.64 -7.37
C LYS A 309 -4.77 45.56 -8.19
N MET A 310 -4.38 45.16 -9.40
CA MET A 310 -3.61 46.00 -10.31
C MET A 310 -4.37 47.26 -10.70
N TYR A 311 -5.67 47.15 -11.00
CA TYR A 311 -6.52 48.31 -11.27
C TYR A 311 -6.69 49.22 -10.04
N GLU A 312 -6.85 48.64 -8.86
CA GLU A 312 -6.95 49.39 -7.60
C GLU A 312 -5.64 50.16 -7.32
N LEU A 313 -4.50 49.51 -7.49
CA LEU A 313 -3.17 50.14 -7.35
C LEU A 313 -2.96 51.24 -8.39
N GLN A 314 -3.32 51.00 -9.65
CA GLN A 314 -3.19 52.01 -10.70
C GLN A 314 -4.03 53.26 -10.40
N ARG A 315 -5.26 53.06 -9.92
CA ARG A 315 -6.14 54.15 -9.49
C ARG A 315 -5.56 54.93 -8.30
N GLU A 316 -4.99 54.23 -7.33
CA GLU A 316 -4.35 54.89 -6.17
C GLU A 316 -3.10 55.66 -6.59
N ILE A 317 -2.29 55.12 -7.50
CA ILE A 317 -1.13 55.84 -8.08
C ILE A 317 -1.59 57.12 -8.79
N GLU A 318 -2.67 57.06 -9.57
CA GLU A 318 -3.23 58.25 -10.22
C GLU A 318 -3.75 59.28 -9.20
N ARG A 319 -4.43 58.82 -8.15
CA ARG A 319 -4.89 59.69 -7.06
C ARG A 319 -3.71 60.39 -6.37
N LEU A 320 -2.68 59.63 -6.00
CA LEU A 320 -1.48 60.17 -5.35
C LEU A 320 -0.72 61.13 -6.27
N ARG A 321 -0.68 60.88 -7.59
CA ARG A 321 -0.12 61.83 -8.57
C ARG A 321 -0.89 63.14 -8.60
N GLN A 322 -2.23 63.09 -8.62
CA GLN A 322 -3.06 64.30 -8.57
C GLN A 322 -2.88 65.06 -7.27
N GLU A 323 -2.82 64.36 -6.13
CA GLU A 323 -2.54 64.92 -4.82
C GLU A 323 -1.17 65.61 -4.78
N THR A 324 -0.14 64.97 -5.34
CA THR A 324 1.22 65.55 -5.47
C THR A 324 1.20 66.81 -6.34
N ILE A 325 0.46 66.81 -7.46
CA ILE A 325 0.32 67.98 -8.33
C ILE A 325 -0.42 69.10 -7.59
N TYR A 326 -1.50 68.78 -6.89
CA TYR A 326 -2.29 69.75 -6.13
C TYR A 326 -1.47 70.40 -5.01
N LEU A 327 -0.67 69.60 -4.28
CA LEU A 327 0.25 70.09 -3.26
C LEU A 327 1.34 71.00 -3.88
N LYS A 328 1.95 70.60 -5.00
CA LYS A 328 2.95 71.43 -5.71
C LYS A 328 2.40 72.76 -6.23
N VAL A 329 1.14 72.79 -6.67
CA VAL A 329 0.48 74.01 -7.18
C VAL A 329 0.07 74.95 -6.02
N ASN A 330 -0.23 74.39 -4.84
CA ASN A 330 -0.58 75.16 -3.64
C ASN A 330 0.61 75.48 -2.72
N GLU A 331 1.79 74.90 -2.97
CA GLU A 331 3.03 75.32 -2.35
C GLU A 331 3.49 76.67 -2.93
N LYS A 332 3.44 77.71 -2.09
CA LYS A 332 4.09 78.98 -2.38
C LYS A 332 5.59 78.71 -2.59
N PRO A 333 6.25 79.32 -3.59
CA PRO A 333 7.67 79.08 -3.82
C PRO A 333 8.47 79.39 -2.55
N PRO A 334 9.45 78.55 -2.19
CA PRO A 334 10.27 78.83 -1.02
C PRO A 334 10.96 80.18 -1.21
N LYS A 335 10.83 81.06 -0.21
CA LYS A 335 11.68 82.26 -0.12
C LYS A 335 13.12 81.77 -0.06
N ILE A 336 13.86 81.96 -1.15
CA ILE A 336 15.31 81.89 -1.15
C ILE A 336 15.78 83.01 -0.21
N ILE A 337 16.08 82.66 1.03
CA ILE A 337 16.84 83.54 1.91
C ILE A 337 18.30 83.36 1.51
N LEU A 338 18.80 84.32 0.75
CA LEU A 338 20.22 84.49 0.47
C LEU A 338 20.90 84.90 1.79
N HIS A 339 21.30 83.94 2.63
CA HIS A 339 22.23 84.21 3.73
C HIS A 339 23.64 84.27 3.16
N GLN A 340 24.18 85.48 3.09
CA GLN A 340 25.57 85.77 2.80
C GLN A 340 26.45 85.17 3.92
N PRO A 341 27.44 84.31 3.62
CA PRO A 341 28.37 83.81 4.63
C PRO A 341 29.41 84.87 5.03
N PRO A 342 29.82 84.96 6.31
CA PRO A 342 30.88 85.85 6.77
C PRO A 342 32.26 85.42 6.21
N PRO A 343 33.26 86.33 6.17
CA PRO A 343 34.51 86.10 5.45
C PRO A 343 35.34 84.94 6.02
N ILE A 344 35.73 84.03 5.12
CA ILE A 344 36.57 82.86 5.38
C ILE A 344 38.02 83.31 5.56
N GLN A 345 38.63 82.95 6.70
CA GLN A 345 40.08 82.87 6.84
C GLN A 345 40.58 81.66 6.06
N VAL A 346 41.58 81.89 5.21
CA VAL A 346 42.15 80.92 4.27
C VAL A 346 43.02 79.89 5.00
N SER A 347 42.70 78.60 4.84
CA SER A 347 43.66 77.50 4.89
C SER A 347 43.16 76.32 4.02
N ALA A 348 44.12 75.51 3.56
CA ALA A 348 44.17 74.71 2.32
C ALA A 348 43.17 73.53 2.16
N PRO A 349 43.04 72.94 0.95
CA PRO A 349 41.87 72.18 0.51
C PRO A 349 41.97 70.66 0.74
N ALA A 350 40.82 70.01 0.97
CA ALA A 350 40.65 68.55 0.90
C ALA A 350 39.58 68.18 -0.15
N PRO A 351 39.74 67.06 -0.88
CA PRO A 351 39.06 66.78 -2.16
C PRO A 351 37.60 66.29 -2.02
N PRO A 352 36.76 66.45 -3.08
CA PRO A 352 35.34 66.13 -3.07
C PRO A 352 35.02 64.63 -3.23
N ALA A 353 34.05 64.15 -2.46
CA ALA A 353 33.48 62.80 -2.56
C ALA A 353 32.39 62.72 -3.65
N PRO A 354 32.26 61.56 -4.35
CA PRO A 354 31.44 61.42 -5.55
C PRO A 354 29.94 61.22 -5.30
N ILE A 355 29.16 61.72 -6.26
CA ILE A 355 27.70 61.62 -6.37
C ILE A 355 27.31 60.21 -6.80
N VAL A 356 26.49 59.51 -6.01
CA VAL A 356 25.93 58.20 -6.36
C VAL A 356 24.54 58.40 -7.01
N GLN A 357 24.41 58.04 -8.28
CA GLN A 357 23.12 57.93 -8.97
C GLN A 357 22.51 56.53 -8.74
N PRO A 358 21.20 56.40 -8.46
CA PRO A 358 20.56 55.09 -8.36
C PRO A 358 20.41 54.45 -9.75
N GLN A 359 21.02 53.28 -9.91
CA GLN A 359 20.92 52.44 -11.11
C GLN A 359 19.51 51.84 -11.19
N ILE A 360 18.76 52.18 -12.24
CA ILE A 360 17.50 51.52 -12.59
C ILE A 360 17.88 50.18 -13.24
N ILE A 361 17.59 49.07 -12.57
CA ILE A 361 17.71 47.73 -13.16
C ILE A 361 16.47 47.49 -14.01
N GLU A 362 16.64 47.60 -15.32
CA GLU A 362 15.67 47.22 -16.34
C GLU A 362 15.65 45.69 -16.41
N VAL A 363 14.56 45.06 -15.93
CA VAL A 363 14.39 43.61 -16.00
C VAL A 363 13.96 43.26 -17.42
N ASP A 364 14.92 42.73 -18.17
CA ASP A 364 14.77 42.29 -19.55
C ASP A 364 13.68 41.21 -19.69
N ARG A 365 12.87 41.33 -20.73
CA ARG A 365 11.74 40.44 -21.01
C ARG A 365 12.25 39.05 -21.42
N LEU A 366 12.25 38.11 -20.48
CA LEU A 366 12.49 36.69 -20.80
C LEU A 366 11.28 36.11 -21.55
N ALA A 367 11.58 35.58 -22.74
CA ALA A 367 10.70 34.99 -23.73
C ALA A 367 9.93 33.74 -23.23
N PRO A 368 8.88 33.29 -23.96
CA PRO A 368 8.05 32.14 -23.56
C PRO A 368 8.86 30.84 -23.58
N TYR A 369 8.69 30.03 -22.54
CA TYR A 369 9.32 28.72 -22.39
C TYR A 369 8.91 27.77 -23.53
N ASP A 370 9.91 27.20 -24.20
CA ASP A 370 9.75 26.21 -25.26
C ASP A 370 9.63 24.80 -24.63
N TYR A 371 8.54 24.09 -24.92
CA TYR A 371 8.22 22.78 -24.35
C TYR A 371 8.70 21.70 -25.33
N SER A 372 9.73 20.92 -24.99
CA SER A 372 10.12 19.72 -25.76
C SER A 372 10.10 18.47 -24.87
N PRO A 373 9.20 17.50 -25.15
CA PRO A 373 9.10 16.28 -24.37
C PRO A 373 9.88 15.16 -25.06
N ARG A 374 11.06 14.78 -24.54
CA ARG A 374 11.62 13.43 -24.77
C ARG A 374 12.83 13.09 -23.88
N GLN A 375 12.64 11.96 -23.23
CA GLN A 375 13.60 10.96 -22.74
C GLN A 375 14.02 10.98 -21.25
N PRO A 376 13.97 9.81 -20.59
CA PRO A 376 14.07 9.65 -19.14
C PRO A 376 15.47 9.22 -18.71
N TYR A 377 15.97 9.72 -17.59
CA TYR A 377 16.97 8.99 -16.82
C TYR A 377 16.72 9.14 -15.32
N ALA A 378 16.64 7.97 -14.70
CA ALA A 378 16.66 7.74 -13.27
C ALA A 378 17.82 8.47 -12.60
N HIS A 379 17.63 8.94 -11.35
CA HIS A 379 18.66 8.91 -10.31
C HIS A 379 18.02 8.72 -8.93
N THR A 380 18.63 7.82 -8.20
CA THR A 380 18.36 7.22 -6.90
C THR A 380 18.61 8.14 -5.72
N TRP A 381 17.75 8.15 -4.69
CA TRP A 381 18.17 8.55 -3.35
C TRP A 381 17.43 7.79 -2.23
N ALA A 382 18.27 7.17 -1.42
CA ALA A 382 18.11 6.43 -0.18
C ALA A 382 17.00 6.88 0.81
N LYS A 383 16.23 5.89 1.27
CA LYS A 383 16.27 5.32 2.64
C LYS A 383 16.64 6.29 3.78
N THR A 384 15.64 6.82 4.47
CA THR A 384 15.65 7.01 5.93
C THR A 384 14.28 6.63 6.50
N HIS A 385 14.22 5.56 7.29
CA HIS A 385 13.12 5.26 8.19
C HIS A 385 13.60 5.58 9.60
N TYR A 386 13.13 6.71 10.15
CA TYR A 386 13.12 6.92 11.59
C TYR A 386 11.74 6.52 12.11
N ARG A 387 11.74 5.42 12.86
CA ARG A 387 10.66 4.97 13.74
C ARG A 387 10.93 5.62 15.09
N GLN A 388 10.02 6.46 15.58
CA GLN A 388 10.02 6.89 16.98
C GLN A 388 8.74 6.36 17.62
N ASP A 389 8.93 5.39 18.50
CA ASP A 389 7.98 5.00 19.52
C ASP A 389 7.90 6.12 20.56
N VAL A 390 6.70 6.66 20.83
CA VAL A 390 6.38 7.29 22.12
C VAL A 390 4.96 6.91 22.50
N ASN A 391 4.88 6.06 23.53
CA ASN A 391 3.72 5.85 24.37
C ASN A 391 3.15 7.18 24.90
N THR A 392 1.85 7.37 24.79
CA THR A 392 1.07 8.08 25.82
C THR A 392 -0.41 7.74 25.64
N ASP A 393 -0.82 6.66 26.31
CA ASP A 393 -2.20 6.42 26.72
C ASP A 393 -2.44 7.23 28.02
N PRO A 394 -3.40 8.16 28.07
CA PRO A 394 -3.96 8.60 29.33
C PRO A 394 -5.35 7.97 29.52
N TYR A 395 -5.69 7.63 30.77
CA TYR A 395 -6.97 7.13 31.26
C TYR A 395 -7.14 5.61 31.36
N PHE A 396 -6.50 5.02 32.37
CA PHE A 396 -7.19 4.12 33.30
C PHE A 396 -6.47 4.15 34.65
N GLU A 397 -7.04 4.84 35.64
CA GLU A 397 -7.02 4.45 37.06
C GLU A 397 -7.95 5.37 37.86
N LEU A 398 -9.12 4.83 38.21
CA LEU A 398 -9.82 5.13 39.46
C LEU A 398 -10.42 3.81 39.94
N HIS A 399 -9.70 3.16 40.84
CA HIS A 399 -10.24 2.16 41.74
C HIS A 399 -10.33 2.79 43.14
N LEU A 400 -11.56 2.91 43.62
CA LEU A 400 -11.94 2.65 45.01
C LEU A 400 -13.41 2.24 45.01
#